data_AF-A0A933VMG3-F1
#
_entry.id   AF-A0A933VMG3-F1
#
_cell.length_a   1.000
_cell.length_b   1.000
_cell.length_c   1.000
_cell.angle_alpha   90.00
_cell.angle_beta   90.00
_cell.angle_gamma   90.00
#
_symmetry.space_group_name_H-M   'P 1'
#
loop_
_entity.id
_entity.type
_entity.pdbx_description
1 polymer ?
#
loop_
_entity_poly.entity_id
_entity_poly.type
_entity_poly.pdbx_seq_one_letter_code
_entity_poly.pdbx_strand_id
1 'polypeptide(L)'
;IGGEVGCHQDATFLYTEPMTVTGFWFAIEDATLENGCLWALPGGHRTSLRKVFKRAGATDDDGTVFDILDPAPLPDPSELEPLEVASGTLVLLHGLLPHWSDVNRSATSRHAYSVHCIDADAHYPAWNWLQRTDDLPLRSLQQVTV
;
A
#
# COMPACT_ATOMS: atom_id res chain seq x y z
N ILE A 1 -19.87 -5.15 5.21
CA ILE A 1 -18.92 -6.03 5.94
C ILE A 1 -17.53 -5.54 5.60
N GLY A 2 -16.73 -5.03 6.53
CA GLY A 2 -15.40 -4.46 6.21
C GLY A 2 -15.42 -2.94 6.04
N GLY A 3 -14.36 -2.29 6.53
CA GLY A 3 -14.24 -0.84 6.58
C GLY A 3 -13.55 -0.24 5.36
N GLU A 4 -13.68 1.08 5.24
CA GLU A 4 -12.95 1.89 4.26
C GLU A 4 -11.44 1.85 4.52
N VAL A 5 -10.66 1.95 3.44
CA VAL A 5 -9.24 2.31 3.50
C VAL A 5 -9.07 3.65 2.80
N GLY A 6 -8.83 4.71 3.59
CA GLY A 6 -8.67 6.07 3.11
C GLY A 6 -7.57 6.21 2.05
N CYS A 7 -7.69 7.24 1.20
CA CYS A 7 -6.76 7.46 0.09
C CYS A 7 -5.33 7.61 0.61
N HIS A 8 -4.40 6.84 0.05
CA HIS A 8 -3.00 6.82 0.49
C HIS A 8 -2.03 6.41 -0.63
N GLN A 9 -0.74 6.59 -0.34
CA GLN A 9 0.38 6.07 -1.15
C GLN A 9 1.11 5.03 -0.28
N ASP A 10 1.36 3.82 -0.78
CA ASP A 10 2.06 2.76 -0.04
C ASP A 10 3.44 3.19 0.46
N ALA A 11 4.12 4.01 -0.34
CA ALA A 11 5.36 4.71 -0.01
C ALA A 11 5.35 5.48 1.30
N THR A 12 4.15 5.88 1.76
CA THR A 12 3.96 6.52 3.08
C THR A 12 4.40 5.58 4.19
N PHE A 13 4.11 4.29 4.07
CA PHE A 13 4.32 3.30 5.12
C PHE A 13 5.57 2.45 4.90
N LEU A 14 6.03 2.35 3.66
CA LEU A 14 7.15 1.50 3.24
C LEU A 14 8.11 2.31 2.35
N TYR A 15 8.76 3.29 2.96
CA TYR A 15 9.63 4.21 2.23
C TYR A 15 10.94 3.53 1.80
N THR A 16 11.46 3.92 0.63
CA THR A 16 12.74 3.45 0.10
C THR A 16 13.43 4.56 -0.69
N GLU A 17 14.77 4.51 -0.77
CA GLU A 17 15.57 5.38 -1.64
C GLU A 17 16.40 4.53 -2.62
N PRO A 18 16.12 4.59 -3.95
CA PRO A 18 14.99 5.26 -4.59
C PRO A 18 13.64 4.61 -4.22
N MET A 19 12.54 5.29 -4.54
CA MET A 19 11.18 4.81 -4.29
C MET A 19 10.87 3.58 -5.15
N THR A 20 10.99 2.39 -4.56
CA THR A 20 10.87 1.11 -5.28
C THR A 20 9.74 0.22 -4.78
N VAL A 21 9.08 0.60 -3.68
CA VAL A 21 7.98 -0.22 -3.14
C VAL A 21 6.88 -0.40 -4.19
N THR A 22 6.49 -1.67 -4.36
CA THR A 22 5.42 -2.10 -5.27
C THR A 22 4.49 -3.03 -4.51
N GLY A 23 3.21 -2.68 -4.46
CA GLY A 23 2.14 -3.51 -3.90
C GLY A 23 1.66 -4.55 -4.92
N PHE A 24 1.60 -5.80 -4.49
CA PHE A 24 1.01 -6.92 -5.21
C PHE A 24 -0.29 -7.26 -4.51
N TRP A 25 -1.42 -6.92 -5.11
CA TRP A 25 -2.74 -7.16 -4.53
C TRP A 25 -3.46 -8.25 -5.33
N PHE A 26 -3.69 -9.40 -4.69
CA PHE A 26 -4.35 -10.55 -5.28
C PHE A 26 -5.81 -10.59 -4.85
N ALA A 27 -6.73 -10.51 -5.82
CA ALA A 27 -8.14 -10.76 -5.60
C ALA A 27 -8.36 -12.24 -5.26
N ILE A 28 -8.77 -12.56 -4.03
CA ILE A 28 -9.17 -13.92 -3.66
C ILE A 28 -10.65 -14.14 -4.00
N GLU A 29 -11.45 -13.08 -3.93
CA GLU A 29 -12.84 -13.00 -4.35
C GLU A 29 -13.00 -11.88 -5.39
N ASP A 30 -14.10 -11.89 -6.15
CA ASP A 30 -14.43 -10.78 -7.04
C ASP A 30 -14.47 -9.47 -6.25
N ALA A 31 -13.88 -8.42 -6.81
CA ALA A 31 -13.90 -7.08 -6.25
C ALA A 31 -14.76 -6.20 -7.15
N THR A 32 -15.87 -5.71 -6.62
CA THR A 32 -16.87 -4.90 -7.30
C THR A 32 -17.04 -3.57 -6.59
N LEU A 33 -17.76 -2.63 -7.22
CA LEU A 33 -18.13 -1.36 -6.59
C LEU A 33 -18.89 -1.58 -5.27
N GLU A 34 -19.82 -2.55 -5.22
CA GLU A 34 -20.68 -2.79 -4.06
C GLU A 34 -19.93 -3.43 -2.87
N ASN A 35 -18.91 -4.25 -3.16
CA ASN A 35 -18.15 -4.98 -2.15
C ASN A 35 -16.78 -4.36 -1.82
N GLY A 36 -16.52 -3.14 -2.30
CA GLY A 36 -15.35 -2.34 -1.94
C GLY A 36 -14.09 -2.70 -2.72
N CYS A 37 -14.17 -2.65 -4.05
CA CYS A 37 -12.99 -2.71 -4.93
C CYS A 37 -11.99 -1.59 -4.64
N LEU A 38 -10.79 -1.74 -5.20
CA LEU A 38 -9.80 -0.65 -5.20
C LEU A 38 -10.24 0.47 -6.13
N TRP A 39 -9.73 1.66 -5.86
CA TRP A 39 -9.81 2.84 -6.71
C TRP A 39 -8.43 3.48 -6.77
N ALA A 40 -8.06 4.07 -7.90
CA ALA A 40 -6.76 4.70 -8.06
C ALA A 40 -6.82 5.93 -8.97
N LEU A 41 -5.86 6.84 -8.83
CA LEU A 41 -5.71 7.99 -9.72
C LEU A 41 -4.80 7.62 -10.91
N PRO A 42 -5.32 7.51 -12.15
CA PRO A 42 -4.48 7.24 -13.31
C PRO A 42 -3.33 8.25 -13.43
N GLY A 43 -2.10 7.76 -13.53
CA GLY A 43 -0.90 8.61 -13.59
C GLY A 43 -0.48 9.27 -12.26
N GLY A 44 -1.24 9.09 -11.17
CA GLY A 44 -1.00 9.73 -9.87
C GLY A 44 0.34 9.36 -9.22
N HIS A 45 0.92 8.22 -9.62
CA HIS A 45 2.26 7.78 -9.22
C HIS A 45 3.40 8.72 -9.65
N ARG A 46 3.12 9.69 -10.53
CA ARG A 46 4.08 10.72 -10.97
C ARG A 46 4.11 11.95 -10.06
N THR A 47 3.26 11.99 -9.03
CA THR A 47 3.25 13.07 -8.03
C THR A 47 4.21 12.76 -6.88
N SER A 48 4.49 13.78 -6.06
CA SER A 48 5.31 13.67 -4.84
C SER A 48 4.71 12.70 -3.81
N LEU A 49 5.53 12.20 -2.89
CA LEU A 49 5.04 11.55 -1.69
C LEU A 49 4.54 12.61 -0.68
N ARG A 50 3.32 12.46 -0.15
CA ARG A 50 2.76 13.45 0.77
C ARG A 50 3.35 13.41 2.17
N LYS A 51 3.57 12.22 2.70
CA LYS A 51 4.00 12.03 4.08
C LYS A 51 4.68 10.68 4.25
N VAL A 52 5.41 10.52 5.34
CA VAL A 52 5.95 9.23 5.78
C VAL A 52 5.42 8.88 7.16
N PHE A 53 5.18 7.60 7.38
CA PHE A 53 4.78 7.01 8.65
C PHE A 53 5.99 6.29 9.23
N LYS A 54 6.52 6.81 10.32
CA LYS A 54 7.81 6.38 10.88
C LYS A 54 7.71 6.09 12.36
N ARG A 55 8.68 5.34 12.89
CA ARG A 55 8.87 5.17 14.33
C ARG A 55 9.17 6.54 14.95
N ALA A 56 8.52 6.84 16.08
CA ALA A 56 8.75 8.11 16.78
C ALA A 56 10.09 8.14 17.51
N GLY A 57 10.61 6.96 17.88
CA GLY A 57 11.89 6.79 18.54
C GLY A 57 12.52 5.42 18.22
N ALA A 58 13.49 5.02 19.02
CA ALA A 58 14.27 3.80 18.81
C ALA A 58 13.65 2.57 19.47
N THR A 59 12.67 2.76 20.35
CA THR A 59 12.02 1.68 21.11
C THR A 59 10.59 1.46 20.64
N ASP A 60 10.07 0.25 20.85
CA ASP A 60 8.69 -0.09 20.45
C ASP A 60 7.63 0.69 21.26
N ASP A 61 8.00 1.22 22.43
CA ASP A 61 7.12 2.02 23.30
C ASP A 61 6.93 3.46 22.79
N ASP A 62 7.80 3.94 21.89
CA ASP A 62 7.75 5.31 21.38
C ASP A 62 6.58 5.52 20.38
N GLY A 63 6.04 4.42 19.83
CA GLY A 63 4.97 4.47 18.85
C GLY A 63 5.40 5.03 17.49
N THR A 64 4.45 5.65 16.78
CA THR A 64 4.62 6.07 15.38
C THR A 64 4.07 7.46 15.12
N VAL A 65 4.69 8.20 14.20
CA VAL A 65 4.28 9.55 13.80
C VAL A 65 4.21 9.68 12.28
N PHE A 66 3.47 10.69 11.82
CA PHE A 66 3.51 11.14 10.43
C PHE A 66 4.36 12.40 10.30
N ASP A 67 5.34 12.37 9.40
CA ASP A 67 6.03 13.57 8.92
C ASP A 67 5.45 13.97 7.57
N ILE A 68 5.00 15.22 7.46
CA ILE A 68 4.51 15.77 6.19
C ILE A 68 5.72 16.16 5.33
N LEU A 69 5.81 15.59 4.13
CA LEU A 69 6.82 15.90 3.12
C LEU A 69 6.30 16.91 2.09
N ASP A 70 5.04 16.77 1.71
CA ASP A 70 4.34 17.66 0.82
C ASP A 70 2.91 17.90 1.36
N PRO A 71 2.54 19.15 1.69
CA PRO A 71 1.23 19.46 2.25
C PRO A 71 0.09 19.41 1.22
N ALA A 72 0.37 19.22 -0.07
CA ALA A 72 -0.66 19.04 -1.09
C ALA A 72 -1.59 17.88 -0.71
N PRO A 73 -2.91 18.02 -0.84
CA PRO A 73 -3.82 16.93 -0.52
C PRO A 73 -3.59 15.73 -1.46
N LEU A 74 -3.98 14.55 -0.98
CA LEU A 74 -4.26 13.43 -1.86
C LEU A 74 -5.59 13.68 -2.59
N PRO A 75 -5.79 13.08 -3.78
CA PRO A 75 -7.04 13.21 -4.53
C PRO A 75 -8.24 12.78 -3.68
N ASP A 76 -9.35 13.49 -3.86
CA ASP A 76 -10.66 13.09 -3.34
C ASP A 76 -11.11 11.80 -4.03
N PRO A 77 -11.90 10.92 -3.36
CA PRO A 77 -12.43 9.71 -4.00
C PRO A 77 -13.15 9.96 -5.33
N SER A 78 -13.79 11.14 -5.51
CA SER A 78 -14.44 11.51 -6.78
C SER A 78 -13.48 11.74 -7.96
N GLU A 79 -12.18 11.88 -7.70
CA GLU A 79 -11.13 12.03 -8.71
C GLU A 79 -10.47 10.67 -9.06
N LEU A 80 -10.85 9.59 -8.37
CA LEU A 80 -10.30 8.26 -8.59
C LEU A 80 -11.16 7.44 -9.55
N GLU A 81 -10.55 6.46 -10.20
CA GLU A 81 -11.26 5.48 -11.05
C GLU A 81 -11.34 4.12 -10.34
N PRO A 82 -12.50 3.43 -10.38
CA PRO A 82 -12.67 2.13 -9.76
C PRO A 82 -11.96 1.03 -10.54
N LEU A 83 -11.46 0.04 -9.82
CA LEU A 83 -10.77 -1.14 -10.33
C LEU A 83 -11.57 -2.40 -9.96
N GLU A 84 -12.69 -2.63 -10.66
CA GLU A 84 -13.44 -3.87 -10.53
C GLU A 84 -12.70 -5.02 -11.22
N VAL A 85 -12.51 -6.13 -10.50
CA VAL A 85 -11.72 -7.27 -10.98
C VAL A 85 -12.32 -8.59 -10.52
N ALA A 86 -12.18 -9.63 -11.33
CA ALA A 86 -12.56 -10.99 -10.96
C ALA A 86 -11.54 -11.63 -9.99
N SER A 87 -11.98 -12.61 -9.22
CA SER A 87 -11.12 -13.49 -8.41
C SER A 87 -9.97 -14.07 -9.26
N GLY A 88 -8.78 -14.14 -8.66
CA GLY A 88 -7.53 -14.56 -9.31
C GLY A 88 -6.77 -13.42 -10.00
N THR A 89 -7.33 -12.21 -10.07
CA THR A 89 -6.63 -11.05 -10.65
C THR A 89 -5.54 -10.53 -9.71
N LEU A 90 -4.35 -10.25 -10.27
CA LEU A 90 -3.29 -9.48 -9.61
C LEU A 90 -3.32 -8.02 -10.08
N VAL A 91 -3.44 -7.09 -9.15
CA VAL A 91 -3.25 -5.66 -9.36
C VAL A 91 -1.87 -5.26 -8.84
N LEU A 92 -1.05 -4.64 -9.70
CA LEU A 92 0.25 -4.08 -9.32
C LEU A 92 0.10 -2.58 -9.02
N LEU A 93 0.47 -2.18 -7.82
CA LEU A 93 0.38 -0.81 -7.31
C LEU A 93 1.78 -0.22 -7.15
N HIS A 94 2.07 0.83 -7.92
CA HIS A 94 3.30 1.59 -7.72
C HIS A 94 3.25 2.32 -6.36
N GLY A 95 4.35 2.38 -5.61
CA GLY A 95 4.37 2.93 -4.24
C GLY A 95 3.82 4.35 -4.09
N LEU A 96 4.00 5.19 -5.11
CA LEU A 96 3.48 6.57 -5.16
C LEU A 96 2.05 6.69 -5.69
N LEU A 97 1.40 5.62 -6.15
CA LEU A 97 0.05 5.67 -6.71
C LEU A 97 -0.97 5.94 -5.61
N PRO A 98 -1.67 7.09 -5.62
CA PRO A 98 -2.80 7.30 -4.72
C PRO A 98 -3.89 6.29 -5.01
N HIS A 99 -4.28 5.53 -3.99
CA HIS A 99 -5.34 4.54 -4.09
C HIS A 99 -6.16 4.45 -2.80
N TRP A 100 -7.37 3.95 -2.94
CA TRP A 100 -8.44 3.97 -1.95
C TRP A 100 -9.32 2.72 -2.09
N SER A 101 -10.09 2.38 -1.06
CA SER A 101 -11.21 1.44 -1.19
C SER A 101 -12.37 1.84 -0.28
N ASP A 102 -13.59 1.88 -0.83
CA ASP A 102 -14.79 2.19 -0.05
C ASP A 102 -15.13 1.11 0.98
N VAL A 103 -16.02 1.46 1.90
CA VAL A 103 -16.75 0.53 2.75
C VAL A 103 -17.48 -0.49 1.88
N ASN A 104 -17.30 -1.77 2.19
CA ASN A 104 -18.10 -2.82 1.58
C ASN A 104 -19.52 -2.82 2.18
N ARG A 105 -20.50 -2.50 1.34
CA ARG A 105 -21.94 -2.38 1.69
C ARG A 105 -22.75 -3.61 1.30
N SER A 106 -22.12 -4.58 0.64
CA SER A 106 -22.75 -5.81 0.18
C SER A 106 -22.92 -6.85 1.31
N ALA A 107 -23.59 -7.96 0.97
CA ALA A 107 -23.72 -9.14 1.82
C ALA A 107 -22.56 -10.13 1.68
N THR A 108 -21.60 -9.87 0.77
CA THR A 108 -20.48 -10.76 0.45
C THR A 108 -19.15 -10.15 0.91
N SER A 109 -18.19 -10.99 1.30
CA SER A 109 -16.82 -10.55 1.56
C SER A 109 -16.10 -10.12 0.28
N ARG A 110 -14.93 -9.51 0.48
CA ARG A 110 -13.95 -9.18 -0.58
C ARG A 110 -12.56 -9.51 -0.05
N HIS A 111 -12.26 -10.79 0.07
CA HIS A 111 -10.94 -11.22 0.50
C HIS A 111 -9.89 -10.90 -0.56
N ALA A 112 -8.75 -10.44 -0.08
CA ALA A 112 -7.59 -10.17 -0.88
C ALA A 112 -6.33 -10.56 -0.10
N TYR A 113 -5.29 -10.92 -0.83
CA TYR A 113 -3.96 -11.13 -0.27
C TYR A 113 -3.02 -10.06 -0.83
N SER A 114 -2.31 -9.35 0.03
CA SER A 114 -1.36 -8.32 -0.39
C SER A 114 0.05 -8.60 0.09
N VAL A 115 1.01 -8.34 -0.78
CA VAL A 115 2.44 -8.37 -0.49
C VAL A 115 3.07 -7.10 -1.07
N HIS A 116 3.91 -6.42 -0.30
CA HIS A 116 4.72 -5.33 -0.81
C HIS A 116 6.15 -5.81 -1.02
N CYS A 117 6.71 -5.46 -2.17
CA CYS A 117 8.08 -5.76 -2.53
C CYS A 117 8.86 -4.47 -2.71
N ILE A 118 10.15 -4.49 -2.39
CA ILE A 118 11.09 -3.41 -2.64
C ILE A 118 12.25 -3.94 -3.47
N ASP A 119 12.96 -3.06 -4.17
CA ASP A 119 14.21 -3.45 -4.83
C ASP A 119 15.24 -3.84 -3.75
N ALA A 120 16.00 -4.90 -4.00
CA ALA A 120 17.03 -5.38 -3.08
C ALA A 120 18.17 -4.37 -2.92
N ASP A 121 18.40 -3.54 -3.94
CA ASP A 121 19.43 -2.50 -3.93
C ASP A 121 18.95 -1.17 -3.34
N ALA A 122 17.64 -1.03 -3.03
CA ALA A 122 17.11 0.19 -2.44
C ALA A 122 17.48 0.32 -0.96
N HIS A 123 17.83 1.54 -0.55
CA HIS A 123 17.99 1.84 0.86
C HIS A 123 16.62 1.79 1.56
N TYR A 124 16.49 0.92 2.55
CA TYR A 124 15.33 0.83 3.43
C TYR A 124 15.66 1.46 4.79
N PRO A 125 15.14 2.66 5.12
CA PRO A 125 15.58 3.36 6.32
C PRO A 125 15.17 2.65 7.62
N ALA A 126 16.05 2.73 8.62
CA ALA A 126 15.82 2.15 9.94
C ALA A 126 14.64 2.79 10.71
N TRP A 127 14.18 3.97 10.27
CA TRP A 127 13.04 4.66 10.86
C TRP A 127 11.68 4.20 10.31
N ASN A 128 11.64 3.40 9.23
CA ASN A 128 10.38 2.79 8.78
C ASN A 128 9.76 2.02 9.93
N TRP A 129 8.44 2.13 10.09
CA TRP A 129 7.73 1.48 11.20
C TRP A 129 7.95 -0.04 11.20
N LEU A 130 7.91 -0.66 10.02
CA LEU A 130 8.20 -2.07 9.82
C LEU A 130 9.72 -2.26 9.69
N GLN A 131 10.34 -2.89 10.68
CA GLN A 131 11.69 -3.44 10.57
C GLN A 131 11.58 -4.95 10.74
N ARG A 132 12.37 -5.69 9.97
CA ARG A 132 12.47 -7.15 10.09
C ARG A 132 13.63 -7.50 11.00
N THR A 133 13.40 -8.43 11.92
CA THR A 133 14.44 -9.00 12.78
C THR A 133 15.25 -10.05 12.02
N ASP A 134 16.41 -10.42 12.56
CA ASP A 134 17.31 -11.41 11.94
C ASP A 134 16.69 -12.81 11.81
N ASP A 135 15.70 -13.15 12.64
CA ASP A 135 14.94 -14.41 12.56
C ASP A 135 13.81 -14.39 11.53
N LEU A 136 13.41 -13.20 11.05
CA LEU A 136 12.41 -13.03 10.00
C LEU A 136 12.85 -11.98 8.96
N PRO A 137 14.00 -12.17 8.29
CA PRO A 137 14.54 -11.17 7.38
C PRO A 137 13.65 -11.01 6.14
N LEU A 138 13.81 -9.88 5.45
CA LEU A 138 13.24 -9.72 4.10
C LEU A 138 13.76 -10.84 3.19
N ARG A 139 12.88 -11.43 2.39
CA ARG A 139 13.21 -12.54 1.48
C ARG A 139 13.11 -12.08 0.04
N SER A 140 14.08 -12.50 -0.77
CA SER A 140 14.04 -12.26 -2.22
C SER A 140 12.94 -13.11 -2.86
N LEU A 141 12.21 -12.51 -3.82
CA LEU A 141 11.23 -13.22 -4.64
C LEU A 141 11.87 -14.24 -5.60
N GLN A 142 13.18 -14.18 -5.84
CA GLN A 142 13.89 -15.07 -6.77
C GLN A 142 13.95 -16.54 -6.31
N GLN A 143 13.45 -16.87 -5.11
CA GLN A 143 13.63 -18.19 -4.49
C GLN A 143 12.35 -19.01 -4.25
N VAL A 144 11.22 -18.69 -4.88
CA VAL A 144 10.06 -19.60 -4.82
C VAL A 144 10.18 -20.65 -5.94
N THR A 145 11.08 -21.61 -5.77
CA THR A 145 10.98 -22.89 -6.49
C THR A 145 9.71 -23.59 -6.00
N VAL A 146 8.73 -23.71 -6.90
CA VAL A 146 7.54 -24.56 -6.72
C VAL A 146 7.92 -26.01 -6.95
#